data_AF-A0A5K1BS41-F1
#
_entry.id   AF-A0A5K1BS41-F1
#
_cell.length_a   1.000
_cell.length_b   1.000
_cell.length_c   1.000
_cell.angle_alpha   90.00
_cell.angle_beta   90.00
_cell.angle_gamma   90.00
#
_symmetry.space_group_name_H-M   'P 1'
#
loop_
_entity.id
_entity.type
_entity.pdbx_description
1 polymer ?
#
loop_
_entity_poly.entity_id
_entity_poly.type
_entity_poly.pdbx_seq_one_letter_code
_entity_poly.pdbx_strand_id
1 'polypeptide(L)'
;AKVLKSLKQVCCFEVFLDQIKESDISSLIEVFSIISLSEIEAVDFLHKAPYALSNKKFVLSLIRLVGQKARIVDLRDVSCGKDFR
;
A
#
# COMPACT_ATOMS: atom_id res chain seq x y z
N ALA A 1 35.76 -16.47 -13.30
CA ALA A 1 35.07 -15.81 -12.17
C ALA A 1 33.66 -16.39 -12.06
N LYS A 2 33.25 -16.87 -10.87
CA LYS A 2 31.91 -17.43 -10.63
C LYS A 2 31.02 -16.27 -10.18
N VAL A 3 30.16 -15.77 -11.07
CA VAL A 3 29.20 -14.71 -10.76
C VAL A 3 28.17 -15.30 -9.81
N LEU A 4 28.24 -14.94 -8.53
CA LEU A 4 27.19 -15.25 -7.56
C LEU A 4 25.93 -14.51 -8.02
N LYS A 5 24.84 -15.26 -8.26
CA LYS A 5 23.53 -14.67 -8.56
C LYS A 5 23.19 -13.72 -7.42
N SER A 6 23.18 -12.42 -7.71
CA SER A 6 22.57 -11.41 -6.86
C SER A 6 21.15 -11.90 -6.54
N LEU A 7 20.87 -12.12 -5.25
CA LEU A 7 19.49 -12.32 -4.80
C LEU A 7 18.78 -11.01 -5.16
N LYS A 8 17.98 -11.01 -6.24
CA LYS A 8 17.12 -9.89 -6.61
C LYS A 8 16.17 -9.65 -5.43
N GLN A 9 16.57 -8.78 -4.53
CA GLN A 9 15.75 -8.34 -3.42
C GLN A 9 14.75 -7.36 -4.03
N VAL A 10 13.47 -7.76 -4.04
CA VAL A 10 12.41 -6.95 -4.65
C VAL A 10 12.38 -5.58 -3.99
N CYS A 11 12.55 -4.52 -4.77
CA CYS A 11 12.48 -3.16 -4.23
C CYS A 11 11.02 -2.85 -3.87
N CYS A 12 10.71 -2.86 -2.58
CA CYS A 12 9.36 -2.73 -2.06
C CYS A 12 9.21 -1.45 -1.22
N PHE A 13 8.09 -0.76 -1.41
CA PHE A 13 7.70 0.41 -0.65
C PHE A 13 6.49 0.10 0.24
N GLU A 14 6.64 0.20 1.55
CA GLU A 14 5.57 -0.07 2.51
C GLU A 14 4.87 1.22 2.95
N VAL A 15 3.54 1.20 2.99
CA VAL A 15 2.69 2.35 3.31
C VAL A 15 1.81 2.00 4.50
N PHE A 16 2.03 2.65 5.64
CA PHE A 16 1.18 2.51 6.82
C PHE A 16 0.03 3.52 6.77
N LEU A 17 -1.21 3.02 6.67
CA LEU A 17 -2.41 3.82 6.51
C LEU A 17 -2.93 4.41 7.81
N ASP A 18 -2.46 3.92 8.96
CA ASP A 18 -3.02 4.19 10.29
C ASP A 18 -3.05 5.68 10.68
N GLN A 19 -2.11 6.47 10.14
CA GLN A 19 -1.92 7.88 10.49
C GLN A 19 -2.18 8.86 9.35
N ILE A 20 -2.61 8.37 8.18
CA ILE A 20 -2.83 9.23 7.02
C ILE A 20 -4.15 9.98 7.17
N LYS A 21 -4.09 11.31 7.07
CA LYS A 21 -5.26 12.19 7.15
C LYS A 21 -5.71 12.62 5.76
N GLU A 22 -6.94 13.13 5.67
CA GLU A 22 -7.47 13.65 4.41
C GLU A 22 -6.68 14.85 3.87
N SER A 23 -6.06 15.62 4.77
CA SER A 23 -5.15 16.72 4.40
C SER A 23 -3.92 16.24 3.62
N ASP A 24 -3.50 14.99 3.83
CA ASP A 24 -2.26 14.45 3.28
C ASP A 24 -2.47 13.86 1.88
N ILE A 25 -3.73 13.72 1.46
CA ILE A 25 -4.14 13.07 0.21
C ILE A 25 -3.45 13.71 -1.00
N SER A 26 -3.48 15.04 -1.09
CA SER A 26 -2.94 15.74 -2.25
C SER A 26 -1.44 15.51 -2.42
N SER A 27 -0.70 15.54 -1.32
CA SER A 27 0.75 15.30 -1.33
C SER A 27 1.07 13.84 -1.63
N LEU A 28 0.27 12.91 -1.09
CA LEU A 28 0.46 11.49 -1.35
C LEU A 28 0.17 11.13 -2.80
N ILE A 29 -0.82 11.75 -3.45
CA ILE A 29 -1.09 11.52 -4.88
C ILE A 29 0.15 11.81 -5.73
N GLU A 30 0.86 12.91 -5.46
CA GLU A 30 2.09 13.27 -6.17
C GLU A 30 3.19 12.23 -5.93
N VAL A 31 3.40 11.85 -4.66
CA VAL A 31 4.39 10.83 -4.29
C VAL A 31 4.11 9.49 -4.98
N PHE A 32 2.85 9.02 -4.96
CA PHE A 32 2.49 7.75 -5.59
C PHE A 32 2.53 7.81 -7.12
N SER A 33 2.34 8.98 -7.72
CA SER A 33 2.57 9.18 -9.15
C SER A 33 4.05 9.08 -9.52
N ILE A 34 4.96 9.54 -8.65
CA ILE A 34 6.40 9.35 -8.86
C ILE A 34 6.77 7.87 -8.65
N ILE A 35 6.23 7.22 -7.62
CA ILE A 35 6.48 5.80 -7.35
C ILE A 35 6.01 4.93 -8.53
N SER A 36 4.87 5.23 -9.13
CA SER A 36 4.36 4.47 -10.28
C SER A 36 5.32 4.48 -11.48
N LEU A 37 6.11 5.55 -11.64
CA LEU A 37 7.12 5.71 -12.69
C LEU A 37 8.53 5.25 -12.29
N SER A 38 8.77 4.95 -11.01
CA SER A 38 10.09 4.58 -10.49
C SER A 38 10.48 3.12 -10.76
N GLU A 39 11.70 2.72 -10.37
CA GLU A 39 12.17 1.33 -10.37
C GLU A 39 11.58 0.48 -9.22
N ILE A 40 10.77 1.06 -8.33
CA ILE A 40 10.08 0.31 -7.27
C ILE A 40 9.20 -0.75 -7.92
N GLU A 41 9.41 -2.00 -7.54
CA GLU A 41 8.74 -3.16 -8.11
C GLU A 41 7.42 -3.45 -7.41
N ALA A 42 7.29 -3.03 -6.15
CA ALA A 42 6.10 -3.29 -5.36
C ALA A 42 5.78 -2.21 -4.32
N VAL A 43 4.50 -2.03 -4.04
CA VAL A 43 3.95 -1.12 -3.03
C VAL A 43 2.95 -1.88 -2.18
N ASP A 44 3.23 -1.97 -0.88
CA ASP A 44 2.43 -2.72 0.08
C ASP A 44 1.66 -1.73 0.98
N PHE A 45 0.33 -1.81 0.99
CA PHE A 45 -0.53 -0.93 1.78
C PHE A 45 -1.02 -1.64 3.05
N LEU A 46 -0.56 -1.20 4.21
CA LEU A 46 -0.75 -1.84 5.51
C LEU A 46 -1.64 -0.99 6.42
N HIS A 47 -2.64 -1.63 7.03
CA HIS A 47 -3.50 -1.02 8.06
C HIS A 47 -3.42 -1.85 9.34
N LYS A 48 -2.70 -1.36 10.35
CA LYS A 48 -2.43 -2.11 11.60
C LYS A 48 -3.42 -1.79 12.71
N ALA A 49 -4.15 -0.69 12.61
CA ALA A 49 -5.07 -0.24 13.61
C ALA A 49 -6.26 -1.20 13.76
N PRO A 50 -6.77 -1.40 14.99
CA PRO A 50 -7.89 -2.31 15.25
C PRO A 50 -9.25 -1.74 14.80
N TYR A 51 -9.29 -0.49 14.33
CA TYR A 51 -10.50 0.14 13.83
C TYR A 51 -10.61 0.05 12.31
N ALA A 52 -11.83 0.08 11.78
CA ALA A 52 -12.07 0.07 10.35
C ALA A 52 -11.43 1.30 9.68
N LEU A 53 -10.80 1.09 8.53
CA LEU A 53 -10.23 2.16 7.72
C LEU A 53 -11.34 3.16 7.30
N SER A 54 -11.29 4.36 7.87
CA SER A 54 -12.36 5.37 7.71
C SER A 54 -12.50 5.88 6.27
N ASN A 55 -11.41 5.99 5.51
CA ASN A 55 -11.43 6.55 4.16
C ASN A 55 -11.01 5.53 3.09
N LYS A 56 -11.90 4.57 2.82
CA LYS A 56 -11.70 3.52 1.82
C LYS A 56 -11.54 4.07 0.38
N LYS A 57 -12.21 5.18 0.05
CA LYS A 57 -12.13 5.82 -1.28
C LYS A 57 -10.72 6.36 -1.55
N PHE A 58 -10.11 7.01 -0.56
CA PHE A 58 -8.76 7.50 -0.65
C PHE A 58 -7.75 6.36 -0.88
N VAL A 59 -7.82 5.31 -0.07
CA VAL A 59 -6.90 4.16 -0.20
C VAL A 59 -7.06 3.48 -1.56
N LEU A 60 -8.30 3.37 -2.07
CA LEU A 60 -8.54 2.87 -3.41
C LEU A 60 -7.88 3.76 -4.49
N SER A 61 -7.92 5.09 -4.34
CA SER A 61 -7.23 6.00 -5.26
C SER A 61 -5.72 5.81 -5.23
N LEU A 62 -5.12 5.62 -4.05
CA LEU A 62 -3.68 5.35 -3.93
C LEU A 62 -3.28 4.02 -4.58
N ILE A 63 -4.05 2.95 -4.32
CA ILE A 63 -3.84 1.64 -4.93
C ILE A 63 -3.90 1.74 -6.45
N ARG A 64 -4.86 2.50 -6.99
CA ARG A 64 -4.99 2.72 -8.44
C ARG A 64 -3.81 3.49 -9.04
N LEU A 65 -3.24 4.44 -8.31
CA LEU A 65 -2.10 5.24 -8.79
C LEU A 65 -0.85 4.39 -9.01
N VAL A 66 -0.57 3.45 -8.11
CA VAL A 66 0.58 2.54 -8.26
C VAL A 66 0.26 1.31 -9.11
N GLY A 67 -1.02 1.09 -9.42
CA GLY A 67 -1.46 0.11 -10.42
C GLY A 67 -0.92 -1.29 -10.18
N GLN A 68 -0.21 -1.83 -11.17
CA GLN A 68 0.35 -3.18 -11.12
C GLN A 68 1.43 -3.37 -10.05
N LYS A 69 1.98 -2.28 -9.51
CA LYS A 69 2.94 -2.32 -8.39
C LYS A 69 2.24 -2.54 -7.06
N ALA A 70 0.92 -2.34 -6.96
CA ALA A 70 0.18 -2.58 -5.74
C ALA A 70 0.19 -4.09 -5.40
N ARG A 71 0.72 -4.44 -4.23
CA ARG A 71 0.44 -5.74 -3.63
C ARG A 71 -0.32 -5.46 -2.34
N ILE A 72 -1.57 -5.87 -2.30
CA ILE A 72 -2.42 -5.62 -1.13
C ILE A 72 -1.91 -6.52 -0.01
N VAL A 73 -1.49 -5.92 1.10
CA VAL A 73 -1.03 -6.65 2.29
C VAL A 73 -1.89 -6.22 3.47
N ASP A 74 -2.74 -7.14 3.93
CA ASP A 74 -3.42 -7.09 5.23
C ASP A 74 -4.13 -5.76 5.57
N LEU A 75 -5.15 -5.42 4.78
CA LEU A 75 -6.19 -4.48 5.20
C LEU A 75 -7.09 -5.21 6.21
N ARG A 76 -6.68 -5.33 7.48
CA ARG A 76 -7.52 -5.93 8.51
C ARG A 76 -8.79 -5.11 8.70
N ASP A 77 -9.86 -5.52 8.04
CA ASP A 77 -11.19 -5.01 8.32
C ASP A 77 -11.69 -5.73 9.59
N VAL A 78 -11.37 -5.17 10.76
CA VAL A 78 -11.83 -5.68 12.07
C VAL A 78 -13.37 -5.57 12.21
N SER A 79 -14.07 -5.10 11.17
CA SER A 79 -15.53 -5.10 11.11
C SER A 79 -16.18 -6.38 10.59
N CYS A 80 -15.44 -7.46 10.30
CA CYS A 80 -16.05 -8.78 10.07
C CYS A 80 -16.43 -9.48 11.39
N GLY A 81 -17.20 -8.77 12.23
CA GLY A 81 -17.98 -9.33 13.33
C GLY A 81 -19.40 -9.67 12.88
N LYS A 82 -19.55 -10.19 11.66
CA LYS A 82 -20.79 -10.89 11.27
C LYS A 82 -20.45 -12.36 11.16
N ASP A 83 -20.79 -13.06 12.24
CA ASP A 83 -21.12 -14.47 12.20
C ASP A 83 -21.93 -14.76 10.93
N PHE A 84 -21.32 -15.47 9.99
CA PHE A 84 -22.08 -16.22 9.00
C PHE A 84 -22.63 -17.43 9.76
N ARG A 85 -23.81 -17.23 10.37
CA ARG A 85 -24.65 -18.31 10.90
C ARG A 85 -25.76 -18.62 9.91
#